data_AF-A0A1G2XXS6-F1
#
_entry.id   AF-A0A1G2XXS6-F1
#
_cell.length_a   1.000
_cell.length_b   1.000
_cell.length_c   1.000
_cell.angle_alpha   90.00
_cell.angle_beta   90.00
_cell.angle_gamma   90.00
#
_symmetry.space_group_name_H-M   'P 1'
#
loop_
_entity.id
_entity.type
_entity.pdbx_description
1 polymer ?
#
loop_
_entity_poly.entity_id
_entity_poly.type
_entity_poly.pdbx_seq_one_letter_code
_entity_poly.pdbx_strand_id
1 'polypeptide(L)' 'MLLIKAELTGSYYFNKPVCQDPDDDKFITCAIASKSSYIISGDKHLLNIGEYFNISIVTPRYFIDHVLE' A
#
# COMPACT_ATOMS: atom_id res chain seq x y z
N MET A 1 -11.20 5.77 10.40
CA MET A 1 -9.74 5.99 10.32
C MET A 1 -9.28 6.50 11.67
N LEU A 2 -8.55 5.68 12.44
CA LEU A 2 -8.00 6.07 13.74
C LEU A 2 -6.52 6.42 13.52
N LEU A 3 -6.15 7.71 13.57
CA LEU A 3 -4.77 8.16 13.44
C LEU A 3 -4.18 8.38 14.84
N ILE A 4 -3.43 7.39 15.34
CA ILE A 4 -2.79 7.50 16.66
C ILE A 4 -1.40 8.18 16.54
N LYS A 5 -0.72 8.02 15.40
CA LYS A 5 0.56 8.68 15.07
C LYS A 5 0.64 8.94 13.57
N ALA A 6 0.39 10.17 13.15
CA ALA A 6 0.47 10.58 11.76
C ALA A 6 1.68 11.48 11.54
N GLU A 7 2.39 11.29 10.44
CA GLU A 7 3.44 12.19 9.96
C GLU A 7 3.08 12.67 8.57
N LEU A 8 3.29 13.96 8.29
CA LEU A 8 3.08 14.53 6.97
C LEU A 8 4.34 14.30 6.12
N THR A 9 4.15 13.71 4.96
CA THR A 9 5.23 13.45 4.00
C THR A 9 4.88 14.08 2.64
N GLY A 10 5.91 14.42 1.86
CA GLY A 10 5.72 14.82 0.47
C GLY A 10 5.02 13.71 -0.33
N SER A 11 4.18 14.12 -1.28
CA SER A 11 3.51 13.18 -2.19
C SER A 11 4.46 12.73 -3.29
N TYR A 12 4.45 11.44 -3.58
CA TYR A 12 5.00 10.90 -4.82
C TYR A 12 3.95 11.03 -5.91
N TYR A 13 4.37 11.40 -7.12
CA TYR A 13 3.50 11.45 -8.30
C TYR A 13 4.03 10.49 -9.33
N PHE A 14 3.13 9.68 -9.89
CA PHE A 14 3.45 8.80 -11.00
C PHE A 14 3.16 9.52 -12.33
N ASN A 15 4.00 9.27 -13.34
CA ASN A 15 3.74 9.78 -14.69
C ASN A 15 2.54 9.10 -15.37
N LYS A 16 2.11 7.95 -14.84
CA LYS A 16 0.94 7.16 -15.26
C LYS A 16 0.31 6.51 -14.03
N PRO A 17 -1.03 6.32 -14.00
CA PRO A 17 -1.68 5.61 -12.91
C PRO A 17 -1.09 4.21 -12.70
N VAL A 18 -0.87 3.83 -11.45
CA VAL A 18 -0.39 2.48 -11.10
C VAL A 18 -1.58 1.55 -10.92
N CYS A 19 -2.60 2.02 -10.24
CA CYS A 19 -3.84 1.30 -10.00
C CYS A 19 -4.83 1.50 -11.17
N GLN A 20 -5.80 0.60 -11.28
CA GLN A 20 -6.89 0.75 -12.26
C GLN A 20 -7.75 1.98 -11.94
N ASP A 21 -8.01 2.21 -10.66
CA ASP A 21 -8.57 3.45 -10.15
C ASP A 21 -7.42 4.39 -9.71
N PRO A 22 -7.20 5.53 -10.39
CA PRO A 22 -6.15 6.47 -10.01
C PRO A 22 -6.25 6.97 -8.56
N ASP A 23 -7.44 6.93 -7.94
CA ASP A 23 -7.61 7.35 -6.55
C ASP A 23 -6.94 6.37 -5.56
N ASP A 24 -6.65 5.14 -5.97
CA ASP A 24 -5.97 4.13 -5.14
C ASP A 24 -4.44 4.28 -5.14
N ASP A 25 -3.88 5.04 -6.07
CA ASP A 25 -2.43 5.32 -6.11
C ASP A 25 -1.92 5.93 -4.81
N LYS A 26 -2.80 6.63 -4.06
CA LYS A 26 -2.48 7.20 -2.74
C LYS A 26 -1.98 6.17 -1.73
N PHE A 27 -2.40 4.90 -1.84
CA PHE A 27 -1.93 3.83 -0.95
C PHE A 27 -0.51 3.40 -1.31
N ILE A 28 -0.21 3.33 -2.61
CA ILE A 28 1.15 3.04 -3.11
C ILE A 28 2.10 4.18 -2.75
N THR A 29 1.71 5.43 -3.01
CA THR A 29 2.56 6.59 -2.71
C THR A 29 2.80 6.73 -1.21
N CYS A 30 1.79 6.44 -0.38
CA CYS A 30 1.95 6.38 1.07
C CYS A 30 2.96 5.33 1.49
N ALA A 31 2.87 4.11 0.96
CA ALA A 31 3.81 3.03 1.28
C ALA A 31 5.25 3.35 0.84
N ILE A 32 5.43 3.98 -0.33
CA ILE A 32 6.74 4.48 -0.78
C ILE A 32 7.28 5.53 0.19
N ALA A 33 6.45 6.50 0.56
CA ALA A 33 6.84 7.61 1.42
C ALA A 33 7.19 7.15 2.84
N SER A 34 6.44 6.20 3.40
CA SER A 34 6.73 5.58 4.69
C SER A 34 7.80 4.50 4.63
N LYS A 35 8.28 4.15 3.43
CA LYS A 35 9.21 3.02 3.18
C LYS A 35 8.67 1.70 3.71
N SER A 36 7.36 1.50 3.62
CA SER A 36 6.70 0.26 4.03
C SER A 36 7.01 -0.87 3.05
N SER A 37 7.33 -2.05 3.57
CA SER A 37 7.48 -3.25 2.75
C SER A 37 6.15 -3.91 2.38
N TYR A 38 5.05 -3.53 3.05
CA TYR A 38 3.75 -4.16 2.88
C TYR A 38 2.61 -3.14 2.83
N ILE A 39 1.63 -3.42 1.96
CA ILE A 39 0.28 -2.85 2.03
C ILE A 39 -0.66 -3.99 2.40
N ILE A 40 -1.42 -3.81 3.47
CA ILE A 40 -2.37 -4.82 3.94
C ILE A 40 -3.77 -4.36 3.56
N SER A 41 -4.43 -5.08 2.66
CA SER A 41 -5.75 -4.69 2.15
C SER A 41 -6.65 -5.89 1.86
N GLY A 42 -7.96 -5.69 2.00
CA GLY A 42 -8.98 -6.61 1.47
C GLY A 42 -9.49 -6.21 0.08
N ASP A 43 -9.01 -5.10 -0.45
CA ASP A 43 -9.41 -4.57 -1.75
C ASP A 43 -8.84 -5.42 -2.90
N LYS A 44 -9.71 -5.92 -3.79
CA LYS A 44 -9.30 -6.80 -4.89
C LYS A 44 -8.49 -6.07 -5.97
N HIS A 45 -8.75 -4.80 -6.23
CA HIS A 45 -7.99 -4.03 -7.21
C HIS A 45 -6.55 -3.83 -6.75
N LEU A 46 -6.36 -3.50 -5.48
CA LEU A 46 -5.02 -3.41 -4.89
C LEU A 46 -4.33 -4.78 -4.84
N LEU A 47 -5.03 -5.83 -4.40
CA LEU A 47 -4.46 -7.18 -4.33
C LEU A 47 -4.03 -7.73 -5.71
N ASN A 48 -4.75 -7.37 -6.78
CA ASN A 48 -4.40 -7.77 -8.15
C ASN A 48 -3.08 -7.17 -8.65
N ILE A 49 -2.58 -6.08 -8.05
CA ILE A 49 -1.25 -5.54 -8.33
C ILE A 49 -0.17 -6.51 -7.82
N GLY A 50 -0.42 -7.15 -6.68
CA GLY A 50 0.48 -8.14 -6.05
C GLY A 50 1.72 -7.52 -5.42
N GLU A 51 2.60 -6.92 -6.22
CA GLU A 51 3.81 -6.26 -5.75
C GLU A 51 4.15 -5.04 -6.61
N TYR A 52 4.57 -3.95 -5.96
CA TYR A 52 5.03 -2.76 -6.65
C TYR A 52 6.22 -2.13 -5.94
N PHE A 53 7.36 -1.93 -6.62
CA PHE A 53 8.57 -1.32 -6.02
C PHE A 53 9.01 -1.98 -4.70
N ASN A 54 9.04 -3.31 -4.64
CA ASN A 54 9.34 -4.11 -3.44
C ASN A 54 8.33 -3.92 -2.28
N ILE A 55 7.13 -3.46 -2.58
CA ILE A 55 6.02 -3.33 -1.65
C ILE A 55 5.03 -4.44 -1.98
N SER A 56 4.93 -5.44 -1.13
CA SER A 56 4.00 -6.55 -1.30
C SER A 56 2.60 -6.15 -0.82
N ILE A 57 1.59 -6.41 -1.65
CA ILE A 57 0.19 -6.12 -1.34
C ILE A 57 -0.49 -7.42 -0.97
N VAL A 58 -0.84 -7.56 0.30
CA VAL A 58 -1.29 -8.83 0.88
C VAL A 58 -2.60 -8.68 1.65
N THR A 59 -3.29 -9.80 1.83
CA THR A 59 -4.49 -9.82 2.68
C THR A 59 -4.12 -9.72 4.16
N PRO A 60 -5.01 -9.21 5.02
CA PRO A 60 -4.78 -9.21 6.47
C PRO A 60 -4.48 -10.60 7.02
N ARG A 61 -5.18 -11.63 6.53
CA ARG A 61 -4.95 -13.02 6.96
C ARG A 61 -3.55 -13.50 6.61
N TYR A 62 -3.12 -13.26 5.38
CA TYR A 62 -1.77 -13.63 4.94
C TYR A 62 -0.69 -12.94 5.79
N PHE A 63 -0.84 -11.64 6.05
CA PHE A 63 0.14 -10.87 6.83
C PHE A 63 0.29 -11.39 8.26
N ILE A 64 -0.83 -11.73 8.91
CA ILE A 64 -0.80 -12.32 10.25
C ILE A 64 -0.07 -13.66 10.22
N ASP A 65 -0.46 -14.56 9.30
CA ASP A 65 0.02 -15.95 9.30
C ASP A 65 1.47 -16.13 8.81
N HIS A 66 2.01 -15.19 8.02
CA HIS A 66 3.31 -15.39 7.33
C HIS A 66 4.33 -14.26 7.58
N VAL A 67 3.94 -13.13 8.15
CA VAL A 67 4.83 -11.96 8.31
C VAL A 67 4.98 -11.54 9.78
N LEU A 68 3.92 -11.60 10.57
CA LEU A 68 3.96 -11.19 11.98
C LEU A 68 4.40 -12.30 12.96
N GLU A 69 4.34 -13.56 12.54
CA GLU A 69 4.78 -14.71 13.34
C GLU A 69 6.31 -14.85 13.42
#